data_AF-A0A432KJJ6-F1
#
_entry.id   AF-A0A432KJJ6-F1
#
_cell.length_a   1.000
_cell.length_b   1.000
_cell.length_c   1.000
_cell.angle_alpha   90.00
_cell.angle_beta   90.00
_cell.angle_gamma   90.00
#
_symmetry.space_group_name_H-M   'P 1'
#
loop_
_entity.id
_entity.type
_entity.pdbx_description
1 polymer ?
#
loop_
_entity_poly.entity_id
_entity_poly.type
_entity_poly.pdbx_seq_one_letter_code
_entity_poly.pdbx_strand_id
1 'polypeptide(L)'
;MGNQTLIDNSNQKLQELLEEFRSATSLTKTEKANRLMGQIDILSDSLEGLNLVYNQIEQICEGGIFNESPWADPSKLVAGLVNGTLKSGHP
;
A
#
# COMPACT_ATOMS: atom_id res chain seq x y z
N MET A 1 -23.37 10.99 -11.77
CA MET A 1 -23.35 9.53 -11.57
C MET A 1 -22.01 8.88 -11.88
N GLY A 2 -21.18 9.40 -12.80
CA GLY A 2 -19.87 8.78 -13.13
C GLY A 2 -18.86 8.67 -11.99
N ASN A 3 -18.75 9.68 -11.10
CA ASN A 3 -17.79 9.63 -9.99
C ASN A 3 -18.10 8.57 -8.93
N GLN A 4 -19.38 8.31 -8.62
CA GLN A 4 -19.75 7.30 -7.62
C GLN A 4 -19.35 5.90 -8.10
N THR A 5 -19.64 5.56 -9.36
CA THR A 5 -19.26 4.27 -9.94
C THR A 5 -17.75 4.05 -9.96
N LEU A 6 -16.95 5.10 -10.20
CA LEU A 6 -15.48 5.00 -10.15
C LEU A 6 -14.98 4.73 -8.73
N ILE A 7 -15.56 5.38 -7.72
CA ILE A 7 -15.23 5.18 -6.31
C ILE A 7 -15.59 3.75 -5.89
N ASP A 8 -16.77 3.26 -6.26
CA ASP A 8 -17.24 1.92 -5.92
C ASP A 8 -16.31 0.85 -6.55
N ASN A 9 -15.94 1.02 -7.82
CA ASN A 9 -15.00 0.12 -8.51
C ASN A 9 -13.62 0.12 -7.85
N SER A 10 -13.11 1.29 -7.47
CA SER A 10 -11.84 1.43 -6.74
C SER A 10 -11.87 0.74 -5.39
N ASN A 11 -12.96 0.88 -4.64
CA ASN A 11 -13.15 0.23 -3.35
C ASN A 11 -13.24 -1.29 -3.50
N GLN A 12 -14.04 -1.77 -4.46
CA GLN A 12 -14.12 -3.20 -4.77
C GLN A 12 -12.73 -3.75 -5.13
N LYS A 13 -11.97 -3.02 -5.97
CA LYS A 13 -10.64 -3.46 -6.36
C LYS A 13 -9.68 -3.54 -5.18
N LEU A 14 -9.73 -2.58 -4.27
CA LEU A 14 -8.95 -2.59 -3.04
C LEU A 14 -9.28 -3.81 -2.18
N GLN A 15 -10.57 -4.13 -2.01
CA GLN A 15 -11.01 -5.29 -1.23
C GLN A 15 -10.55 -6.61 -1.85
N GLU A 16 -10.66 -6.76 -3.18
CA GLU A 16 -10.17 -7.96 -3.89
C GLU A 16 -8.67 -8.19 -3.66
N LEU A 17 -7.87 -7.13 -3.79
CA LEU A 17 -6.42 -7.21 -3.59
C LEU A 17 -6.04 -7.50 -2.13
N LEU A 18 -6.82 -6.97 -1.18
CA LEU A 18 -6.63 -7.24 0.23
C LEU A 18 -6.91 -8.72 0.56
N GLU A 19 -8.00 -9.28 0.05
CA GLU A 19 -8.34 -10.70 0.23
C GLU A 19 -7.33 -11.63 -0.45
N GLU A 20 -6.87 -11.29 -1.67
CA GLU A 20 -5.77 -11.99 -2.35
C GLU A 20 -4.50 -12.00 -1.48
N PHE A 21 -4.16 -10.86 -0.88
CA PHE A 21 -2.98 -10.74 -0.02
C PHE A 21 -3.14 -11.52 1.28
N ARG A 22 -4.31 -11.51 1.91
CA ARG A 22 -4.59 -12.28 3.14
C ARG A 22 -4.50 -13.78 2.89
N SER A 23 -4.99 -14.23 1.74
CA SER A 23 -5.01 -15.64 1.33
C SER A 23 -3.71 -16.12 0.68
N ALA A 24 -2.72 -15.24 0.51
CA ALA A 24 -1.46 -15.55 -0.14
C ALA A 24 -0.61 -16.51 0.71
N THR A 25 0.06 -17.46 0.04
CA THR A 25 1.07 -18.31 0.67
C THR A 25 2.38 -17.54 0.82
N SER A 26 3.32 -18.05 1.63
CA SER A 26 4.63 -17.41 1.80
C SER A 26 5.37 -17.18 0.48
N LEU A 27 5.14 -18.01 -0.54
CA LEU A 27 5.78 -17.86 -1.86
C LEU A 27 5.22 -16.68 -2.67
N THR A 28 3.94 -16.37 -2.53
CA THR A 28 3.27 -15.30 -3.31
C THR A 28 2.99 -14.05 -2.50
N LYS A 29 3.21 -14.08 -1.17
CA LYS A 29 2.89 -12.99 -0.23
C LYS A 29 3.49 -11.66 -0.67
N THR A 30 4.77 -11.65 -1.05
CA THR A 30 5.48 -10.43 -1.48
C THR A 30 4.92 -9.85 -2.78
N GLU A 31 4.60 -10.70 -3.78
CA GLU A 31 3.98 -10.26 -5.04
C GLU A 31 2.60 -9.63 -4.79
N LYS A 32 1.78 -10.27 -3.96
CA LYS A 32 0.45 -9.75 -3.60
C LYS A 32 0.55 -8.46 -2.76
N ALA A 33 1.50 -8.37 -1.84
CA ALA A 33 1.77 -7.15 -1.08
C ALA A 33 2.11 -5.97 -2.00
N ASN A 34 2.99 -6.19 -2.99
CA ASN A 34 3.37 -5.17 -3.96
C ASN A 34 2.18 -4.69 -4.80
N ARG A 35 1.29 -5.61 -5.23
CA ARG A 35 0.07 -5.24 -5.97
C ARG A 35 -0.91 -4.44 -5.12
N LEU A 36 -1.12 -4.85 -3.88
CA LEU A 36 -1.96 -4.12 -2.93
C LEU A 36 -1.38 -2.71 -2.66
N MET A 37 -0.07 -2.61 -2.44
CA MET A 37 0.61 -1.32 -2.28
C MET A 37 0.48 -0.41 -3.50
N GLY A 38 0.61 -0.95 -4.72
CA GLY A 38 0.41 -0.17 -5.94
C GLY A 38 -1.00 0.42 -6.03
N GLN A 39 -2.03 -0.33 -5.62
CA GLN A 39 -3.39 0.19 -5.57
C GLN A 39 -3.56 1.26 -4.47
N ILE A 40 -2.96 1.07 -3.30
CA ILE A 40 -2.99 2.06 -2.22
C ILE A 40 -2.32 3.36 -2.65
N ASP A 41 -1.19 3.27 -3.36
CA ASP A 41 -0.47 4.42 -3.92
C ASP A 41 -1.39 5.23 -4.87
N ILE A 42 -2.00 4.56 -5.85
CA ILE A 42 -2.97 5.17 -6.79
C ILE A 42 -4.13 5.84 -6.06
N LEU A 43 -4.69 5.20 -5.02
CA LEU A 43 -5.82 5.76 -4.28
C LEU A 43 -5.41 6.96 -3.41
N SER A 44 -4.15 7.01 -2.97
CA SER A 44 -3.65 8.07 -2.09
C SER A 44 -3.47 9.42 -2.80
N ASP A 45 -3.53 9.45 -4.14
CA ASP A 45 -3.47 10.68 -4.95
C ASP A 45 -4.73 11.56 -4.86
N SER A 46 -5.80 11.08 -4.20
CA SER A 46 -7.06 11.82 -4.02
C SER A 46 -7.57 11.72 -2.59
N LEU A 47 -8.32 12.72 -2.13
CA LEU A 47 -8.92 12.71 -0.79
C LEU A 47 -9.94 11.57 -0.64
N GLU A 48 -10.74 11.34 -1.67
CA GLU A 48 -11.74 10.28 -1.72
C GLU A 48 -11.07 8.89 -1.66
N GLY A 49 -10.03 8.66 -2.46
CA GLY A 49 -9.29 7.41 -2.44
C GLY A 49 -8.54 7.19 -1.12
N LEU A 50 -7.96 8.24 -0.55
CA LEU A 50 -7.33 8.17 0.77
C LEU A 50 -8.34 7.81 1.86
N ASN A 51 -9.57 8.31 1.77
CA ASN A 51 -10.66 7.92 2.68
C ASN A 51 -11.03 6.43 2.52
N LEU A 52 -11.05 5.89 1.30
CA LEU A 52 -11.25 4.45 1.08
C LEU A 52 -10.16 3.61 1.75
N VAL A 53 -8.90 3.99 1.58
CA VAL A 53 -7.76 3.32 2.22
C VAL A 53 -7.88 3.40 3.74
N TYR A 54 -8.19 4.58 4.27
CA TYR A 54 -8.32 4.81 5.70
C TYR A 54 -9.42 3.94 6.34
N ASN A 55 -10.55 3.77 5.64
CA ASN A 55 -11.64 2.89 6.10
C ASN A 55 -11.25 1.40 6.16
N GLN A 56 -10.16 0.99 5.50
CA GLN A 56 -9.65 -0.39 5.52
C GLN A 56 -8.32 -0.51 6.28
N ILE A 57 -7.86 0.56 6.95
CA ILE A 57 -6.49 0.64 7.46
C ILE A 57 -6.15 -0.44 8.48
N GLU A 58 -7.11 -0.79 9.36
CA GLU A 58 -6.91 -1.85 10.35
C GLU A 58 -6.61 -3.19 9.66
N GLN A 59 -7.42 -3.57 8.67
CA GLN A 59 -7.24 -4.83 7.94
C GLN A 59 -5.95 -4.84 7.10
N ILE A 60 -5.58 -3.71 6.53
CA ILE A 60 -4.32 -3.54 5.79
C ILE A 60 -3.12 -3.73 6.72
N CYS A 61 -3.14 -3.10 7.89
CA CYS A 61 -2.09 -3.22 8.91
C CYS A 61 -2.00 -4.64 9.48
N GLU A 62 -3.14 -5.21 9.91
CA GLU A 62 -3.22 -6.58 10.45
C GLU A 62 -2.79 -7.64 9.43
N GLY A 63 -3.03 -7.40 8.14
CA GLY A 63 -2.54 -8.25 7.06
C GLY A 63 -1.02 -8.35 6.98
N GLY A 64 -0.29 -7.47 7.67
CA GLY A 64 1.17 -7.47 7.74
C GLY A 64 1.83 -6.91 6.49
N ILE A 65 1.14 -6.04 5.74
CA ILE A 65 1.65 -5.48 4.48
C ILE A 65 3.00 -4.77 4.65
N PHE A 66 3.25 -4.22 5.84
CA PHE A 66 4.48 -3.50 6.16
C PHE A 66 5.62 -4.40 6.64
N ASN A 67 5.35 -5.66 7.02
CA ASN A 67 6.31 -6.52 7.72
C ASN A 67 7.60 -6.79 6.93
N GLU A 68 7.50 -6.88 5.60
CA GLU A 68 8.65 -7.05 4.70
C GLU A 68 9.02 -5.75 3.95
N SER A 69 8.59 -4.60 4.49
CA SER A 69 8.85 -3.29 3.91
C SER A 69 9.81 -2.48 4.78
N PRO A 70 10.41 -1.40 4.23
CA PRO A 70 11.19 -0.45 5.03
C PRO A 70 10.40 0.15 6.21
N TRP A 71 9.08 0.17 6.14
CA TRP A 71 8.21 0.69 7.20
C TRP A 71 8.15 -0.18 8.46
N ALA A 72 8.51 -1.47 8.37
CA ALA A 72 8.62 -2.33 9.56
C ALA A 72 9.87 -2.06 10.40
N ASP A 73 10.88 -1.40 9.84
CA ASP A 73 12.14 -1.10 10.52
C ASP A 73 12.45 0.40 10.40
N PRO A 74 12.15 1.19 11.45
CA PRO A 74 12.41 2.63 11.44
C PRO A 74 13.87 2.99 11.14
N SER A 75 14.83 2.10 11.40
CA SER A 75 16.24 2.34 11.07
C SER A 75 16.51 2.34 9.56
N LYS A 76 15.63 1.71 8.76
CA LYS A 76 15.68 1.72 7.29
C LYS A 76 14.97 2.92 6.67
N LEU A 77 14.16 3.64 7.45
CA LEU A 77 13.52 4.89 7.05
C LEU A 77 14.51 6.07 7.19
N VAL A 78 15.66 5.98 6.53
CA VAL A 78 16.66 7.05 6.54
C VAL A 78 16.19 8.16 5.59
N ALA A 79 16.02 9.38 6.11
CA ALA A 79 15.52 10.54 5.36
C ALA A 79 16.34 10.93 4.11
N GLY A 80 17.50 10.29 3.87
CA GLY A 80 18.35 10.47 2.69
C GLY A 80 18.26 9.36 1.63
N LEU A 81 17.47 8.30 1.84
CA LEU A 81 17.36 7.15 0.94
C LEU A 81 16.03 7.17 0.20
N VAL A 82 16.05 7.58 -1.07
CA VAL A 82 14.93 7.32 -2.01
C VAL A 82 15.39 6.16 -2.90
N ASN A 83 14.60 5.08 -2.99
CA ASN A 83 14.98 3.85 -3.73
C ASN A 83 16.30 3.19 -3.28
N GLY A 84 16.64 3.23 -1.98
CA GLY A 84 17.82 2.51 -1.47
C GLY A 84 19.17 3.08 -1.91
N THR A 85 19.21 4.28 -2.50
CA THR A 85 20.45 5.01 -2.79
C THR A 85 20.50 6.30 -2.00
N LEU A 86 21.66 6.56 -1.38
CA LEU A 86 21.94 7.83 -0.70
C LEU A 86 21.87 8.92 -1.76
N LYS A 87 20.93 9.85 -1.63
CA LYS A 87 21.12 11.15 -2.28
C LYS A 87 22.40 11.72 -1.66
N SER A 88 23.47 11.79 -2.44
CA SER A 88 24.68 12.54 -2.06
C SER A 88 24.26 13.98 -1.80
N GLY A 89 23.92 14.29 -0.56
CA GLY A 89 23.88 15.65 -0.06
C GLY A 89 25.30 16.17 -0.13
N HIS A 90 25.55 17.11 -1.02
CA HIS A 90 26.74 17.95 -0.94
C HIS A 90 26.68 18.74 0.38
N PRO A 91 27.82 18.99 1.06
CA PRO A 91 27.87 19.75 2.31
C PRO A 91 27.38 21.19 2.15
#